data_AF-A0A1J5X5V9-F1
#
_entry.id   AF-A0A1J5X5V9-F1
#
_cell.length_a   1.000
_cell.length_b   1.000
_cell.length_c   1.000
_cell.angle_alpha   90.00
_cell.angle_beta   90.00
_cell.angle_gamma   90.00
#
_symmetry.space_group_name_H-M   'P 1'
#
loop_
_entity.id
_entity.type
_entity.pdbx_description
1 polymer ?
#
loop_
_entity_poly.entity_id
_entity_poly.type
_entity_poly.pdbx_seq_one_letter_code
_entity_poly.pdbx_strand_id
1 'polypeptide(L)'
;MSYFDAEDILAGETMVGVVLRTAKKRQTEVPLWSLRVLLQERRIDVRREDILERDVEGCLDADPGCVVLSGRRRFFFRAQSVLLEMFFDEKRQRILRNALCQRAAAVVSEGQYLALTGETPTSRELFGRLDLAERKLFLLALEGFKDSFFWERSL
;
A
#
# COMPACT_ATOMS: atom_id res chain seq x y z
N MET A 1 7.00 1.22 -12.58
CA MET A 1 8.16 0.94 -11.70
C MET A 1 9.43 1.52 -12.33
N SER A 2 10.28 2.16 -11.51
CA SER A 2 11.64 2.55 -11.87
C SER A 2 12.61 1.51 -11.28
N TYR A 3 13.59 1.06 -12.08
CA TYR A 3 14.66 0.17 -11.60
C TYR A 3 15.50 0.79 -10.47
N PHE A 4 15.46 2.11 -10.32
CA PHE A 4 16.29 2.86 -9.37
C PHE A 4 15.57 3.22 -8.06
N ASP A 5 14.27 2.96 -7.96
CA ASP A 5 13.53 3.22 -6.72
C ASP A 5 13.66 2.01 -5.78
N ALA A 6 14.30 2.21 -4.63
CA ALA A 6 14.46 1.15 -3.63
C ALA A 6 13.12 0.59 -3.16
N GLU A 7 12.06 1.40 -3.15
CA GLU A 7 10.72 0.93 -2.76
C GLU A 7 10.09 0.04 -3.82
N ASP A 8 10.44 0.23 -5.09
CA ASP A 8 9.99 -0.65 -6.19
C ASP A 8 10.62 -2.01 -6.08
N ILE A 9 11.92 -2.05 -5.80
CA ILE A 9 12.66 -3.30 -5.58
C ILE A 9 12.07 -4.03 -4.38
N LEU A 10 11.90 -3.34 -3.25
CA LEU A 10 11.38 -3.94 -2.02
C LEU A 10 9.89 -4.32 -2.12
N ALA A 11 9.08 -3.58 -2.87
CA ALA A 11 7.71 -3.98 -3.19
C ALA A 11 7.70 -5.26 -4.04
N GLY A 12 8.68 -5.41 -4.94
CA GLY A 12 8.87 -6.62 -5.76
C GLY A 12 9.13 -7.90 -4.95
N GLU A 13 9.64 -7.79 -3.72
CA GLU A 13 9.83 -8.92 -2.78
C GLU A 13 8.53 -9.35 -2.08
N THR A 14 7.40 -8.68 -2.33
CA THR A 14 6.11 -9.08 -1.77
C THR A 14 5.73 -10.46 -2.29
N MET A 15 5.50 -11.40 -1.38
CA MET A 15 5.11 -12.78 -1.70
C MET A 15 3.63 -12.84 -2.08
N VAL A 16 3.31 -13.57 -3.14
CA VAL A 16 1.95 -13.74 -3.67
C VAL A 16 1.66 -15.23 -3.85
N GLY A 17 0.47 -15.65 -3.44
CA GLY A 17 0.01 -17.03 -3.62
C GLY A 17 -0.25 -17.35 -5.10
N VAL A 18 0.27 -18.49 -5.56
CA VAL A 18 0.10 -18.98 -6.92
C VAL A 18 -0.12 -20.49 -6.94
N VAL A 19 -0.75 -20.99 -8.00
CA VAL A 19 -0.90 -22.43 -8.26
C VAL A 19 0.03 -22.81 -9.41
N LEU A 20 0.97 -23.72 -9.16
CA LEU A 20 1.86 -24.21 -10.22
C LEU A 20 1.07 -25.09 -11.21
N ARG A 21 1.22 -24.81 -12.52
CA ARG A 21 0.72 -25.67 -13.60
C ARG A 21 1.65 -26.87 -13.78
N THR A 22 1.62 -27.77 -12.81
CA THR A 22 2.32 -29.06 -12.85
C THR A 22 1.31 -30.20 -12.77
N ALA A 23 1.75 -31.44 -13.04
CA ALA A 23 0.89 -32.64 -12.98
C ALA A 23 0.16 -32.83 -11.63
N LYS A 24 0.64 -32.20 -10.54
CA LYS A 24 0.07 -32.31 -9.19
C LYS A 24 -0.58 -31.03 -8.64
N LYS A 25 -0.78 -29.96 -9.44
CA LYS A 25 -1.38 -28.66 -9.02
C LYS A 25 -1.04 -28.26 -7.58
N ARG A 26 0.17 -27.75 -7.36
CA ARG A 26 0.68 -27.35 -6.04
C ARG A 26 0.50 -25.85 -5.79
N GLN A 27 -0.03 -25.47 -4.63
CA GLN A 27 -0.01 -24.08 -4.14
C GLN A 27 1.37 -23.73 -3.57
N THR A 28 1.86 -22.53 -3.89
CA THR A 28 3.12 -21.98 -3.38
C THR A 28 3.04 -20.45 -3.39
N GLU A 29 3.95 -19.80 -2.68
CA GLU A 29 4.15 -18.35 -2.80
C GLU A 29 5.34 -18.05 -3.70
N VAL A 30 5.27 -16.95 -4.46
CA VAL A 30 6.37 -16.42 -5.27
C VAL A 30 6.46 -14.90 -5.09
N PRO A 31 7.65 -14.29 -5.20
CA PRO A 31 7.78 -12.85 -5.13
C PRO A 31 7.18 -12.17 -6.36
N LEU A 32 6.62 -10.97 -6.19
CA LEU A 32 5.98 -10.17 -7.25
C LEU A 32 6.88 -9.99 -8.48
N TRP A 33 8.17 -9.77 -8.29
CA TRP A 33 9.10 -9.57 -9.41
C TRP A 33 9.15 -10.79 -10.37
N SER A 34 8.95 -12.00 -9.83
CA SER A 34 8.98 -13.24 -10.63
C SER A 34 7.62 -13.57 -11.26
N LEU A 35 6.53 -13.01 -10.72
CA LEU A 35 5.15 -13.34 -11.10
C LEU A 35 4.90 -13.08 -12.59
N ARG A 36 5.37 -11.94 -13.11
CA ARG A 36 5.21 -11.55 -14.52
C ARG A 36 5.85 -12.56 -15.47
N VAL A 37 7.06 -13.01 -15.14
CA VAL A 37 7.82 -13.98 -15.94
C VAL A 37 7.10 -15.32 -15.94
N LEU A 38 6.71 -15.80 -14.76
CA LEU A 38 6.02 -17.08 -14.60
C LEU A 38 4.65 -17.12 -15.31
N LEU A 39 3.92 -15.99 -15.32
CA LEU A 39 2.68 -15.81 -16.08
C LEU A 39 2.92 -15.87 -17.59
N GLN A 40 3.93 -15.14 -18.09
CA GLN A 40 4.29 -15.13 -19.52
C GLN A 40 4.68 -16.53 -20.02
N GLU A 41 5.44 -17.27 -19.22
CA GLU A 41 5.85 -18.65 -19.52
C GLU A 41 4.71 -19.68 -19.32
N ARG A 42 3.52 -19.24 -18.89
CA ARG A 42 2.36 -20.11 -18.62
C ARG A 42 2.64 -21.24 -17.62
N ARG A 43 3.62 -21.05 -16.71
CA ARG A 43 4.05 -22.05 -15.71
C ARG A 43 3.18 -22.06 -14.46
N ILE A 44 2.38 -21.02 -14.26
CA ILE A 44 1.50 -20.86 -13.10
C ILE A 44 0.10 -20.48 -13.55
N ASP A 45 -0.88 -20.96 -12.79
CA ASP A 45 -2.20 -20.39 -12.71
C ASP A 45 -2.23 -19.47 -11.51
N VAL A 46 -2.67 -18.25 -11.73
CA VAL A 46 -2.85 -17.33 -10.64
C VAL A 46 -4.35 -17.18 -10.44
N ARG A 47 -4.86 -17.80 -9.37
CA ARG A 47 -6.24 -17.56 -8.97
C ARG A 47 -6.30 -16.15 -8.42
N ARG A 48 -7.30 -15.37 -8.85
CA ARG A 48 -7.57 -14.06 -8.28
C ARG A 48 -7.58 -14.15 -6.75
N GLU A 49 -8.24 -15.14 -6.18
CA GLU A 49 -8.28 -15.41 -4.73
C GLU A 49 -6.92 -15.53 -4.02
N ASP A 50 -5.88 -16.00 -4.69
CA ASP A 50 -4.56 -16.25 -4.09
C ASP A 50 -3.64 -15.01 -4.18
N ILE A 51 -3.96 -14.06 -5.07
CA ILE A 51 -3.32 -12.73 -5.17
C ILE A 51 -3.99 -11.72 -4.24
N LEU A 52 -5.31 -11.87 -4.12
CA LEU A 52 -6.20 -10.91 -3.50
C LEU A 52 -6.36 -11.32 -2.03
N GLU A 53 -5.80 -10.56 -1.10
CA GLU A 53 -6.20 -10.65 0.31
C GLU A 53 -7.68 -10.18 0.41
N ARG A 54 -8.63 -11.06 0.06
CA ARG A 54 -10.08 -10.76 0.03
C ARG A 54 -10.56 -10.12 1.32
N ASP A 55 -10.01 -10.58 2.45
CA ASP A 55 -10.33 -10.03 3.77
C ASP A 55 -9.89 -8.56 3.87
N VAL A 56 -8.70 -8.23 3.35
CA VAL A 56 -8.19 -6.86 3.35
C VAL A 56 -8.97 -5.98 2.38
N GLU A 57 -9.37 -6.49 1.21
CA GLU A 57 -10.22 -5.75 0.28
C GLU A 57 -11.59 -5.44 0.86
N GLY A 58 -12.23 -6.42 1.51
CA GLY A 58 -13.51 -6.21 2.18
C GLY A 58 -13.40 -5.18 3.30
N CYS A 59 -12.32 -5.25 4.09
CA CYS A 59 -12.06 -4.25 5.12
C CYS A 59 -11.75 -2.86 4.53
N LEU A 60 -10.98 -2.78 3.44
CA LEU A 60 -10.68 -1.51 2.76
C LEU A 60 -11.92 -0.89 2.11
N ASP A 61 -12.86 -1.68 1.62
CA ASP A 61 -14.12 -1.17 1.06
C ASP A 61 -15.08 -0.67 2.16
N ALA A 62 -15.08 -1.34 3.32
CA ALA A 62 -15.94 -0.99 4.44
C ALA A 62 -15.43 0.20 5.27
N ASP A 63 -14.16 0.14 5.69
CA ASP A 63 -13.50 1.20 6.47
C ASP A 63 -11.98 1.18 6.21
N PRO A 64 -11.50 2.01 5.27
CA PRO A 64 -10.08 2.12 4.99
C PRO A 64 -9.23 2.48 6.21
N GLY A 65 -9.73 3.30 7.14
CA GLY A 65 -8.94 3.85 8.26
C GLY A 65 -8.59 2.83 9.33
N CYS A 66 -9.39 1.77 9.44
CA CYS A 66 -9.16 0.67 10.37
C CYS A 66 -8.14 -0.37 9.89
N VAL A 67 -7.81 -0.38 8.59
CA VAL A 67 -6.90 -1.40 8.03
C VAL A 67 -5.46 -1.13 8.43
N VAL A 68 -4.83 -2.13 9.04
CA VAL A 68 -3.41 -2.11 9.41
C VAL A 68 -2.55 -2.56 8.23
N LEU A 69 -1.90 -1.60 7.58
CA LEU A 69 -0.96 -1.84 6.47
C LEU A 69 0.50 -1.79 6.91
N SER A 70 0.78 -1.61 8.20
CA SER A 70 2.15 -1.65 8.72
C SER A 70 2.72 -3.08 8.77
N GLY A 71 4.04 -3.19 8.93
CA GLY A 71 4.72 -4.47 9.08
C GLY A 71 4.77 -5.26 7.77
N ARG A 72 4.12 -6.44 7.74
CA ARG A 72 4.16 -7.36 6.57
C ARG A 72 3.58 -6.74 5.29
N ARG A 73 2.68 -5.76 5.43
CA ARG A 73 2.01 -5.06 4.32
C ARG A 73 2.58 -3.67 4.05
N ARG A 74 3.78 -3.36 4.54
CA ARG A 74 4.36 -2.00 4.45
C ARG A 74 4.49 -1.45 3.03
N PHE A 75 4.45 -2.28 1.99
CA PHE A 75 4.47 -1.88 0.58
C PHE A 75 3.12 -2.10 -0.12
N PHE A 76 2.02 -2.15 0.62
CA PHE A 76 0.71 -2.58 0.12
C PHE A 76 0.30 -1.82 -1.15
N PHE A 77 0.21 -0.49 -1.12
CA PHE A 77 -0.29 0.24 -2.30
C PHE A 77 0.62 0.06 -3.52
N ARG A 78 1.94 -0.09 -3.31
CA ARG A 78 2.90 -0.33 -4.39
C ARG A 78 2.80 -1.74 -4.96
N ALA A 79 2.64 -2.75 -4.11
CA ALA A 79 2.38 -4.12 -4.53
C ALA A 79 1.06 -4.19 -5.33
N GLN A 80 0.01 -3.50 -4.86
CA GLN A 80 -1.29 -3.51 -5.53
C GLN A 80 -1.27 -2.81 -6.89
N SER A 81 -0.50 -1.72 -7.06
CA SER A 81 -0.39 -1.08 -8.39
C SER A 81 0.23 -2.04 -9.42
N VAL A 82 1.26 -2.79 -9.02
CA VAL A 82 1.91 -3.80 -9.88
C VAL A 82 0.93 -4.92 -10.26
N LEU A 83 0.13 -5.38 -9.30
CA LEU A 83 -0.88 -6.41 -9.55
C LEU A 83 -2.02 -5.93 -10.48
N LEU A 84 -2.46 -4.68 -10.33
CA LEU A 84 -3.46 -4.08 -11.21
C LEU A 84 -2.96 -3.97 -12.65
N GLU A 85 -1.69 -3.65 -12.86
CA GLU A 85 -1.06 -3.63 -14.20
C GLU A 85 -1.06 -5.02 -14.85
N MET A 86 -0.91 -6.10 -14.07
CA MET A 86 -0.84 -7.47 -14.59
C MET A 86 -2.22 -8.08 -14.88
N PHE A 87 -3.21 -7.85 -14.03
CA PHE A 87 -4.47 -8.62 -14.06
C PHE A 87 -5.72 -7.81 -14.36
N PHE A 88 -5.61 -6.48 -14.45
CA PHE A 88 -6.69 -5.51 -14.66
C PHE A 88 -8.02 -5.87 -13.96
N ASP A 89 -8.29 -5.23 -12.83
CA ASP A 89 -9.54 -5.41 -12.08
C ASP A 89 -10.15 -4.04 -11.72
N GLU A 90 -11.21 -3.66 -12.42
CA GLU A 90 -11.86 -2.36 -12.28
C GLU A 90 -12.52 -2.18 -10.90
N LYS A 91 -13.13 -3.24 -10.36
CA LYS A 91 -13.74 -3.18 -9.02
C LYS A 91 -12.64 -2.90 -8.00
N ARG A 92 -11.53 -3.62 -8.09
CA ARG A 92 -10.40 -3.45 -7.18
C ARG A 92 -9.73 -2.09 -7.33
N GLN A 93 -9.52 -1.64 -8.55
CA GLN A 93 -8.96 -0.31 -8.83
C GLN A 93 -9.80 0.77 -8.15
N ARG A 94 -11.14 0.63 -8.17
CA ARG A 94 -12.06 1.54 -7.48
C ARG A 94 -11.92 1.48 -5.96
N ILE A 95 -11.91 0.28 -5.37
CA ILE A 95 -11.72 0.10 -3.91
C ILE A 95 -10.40 0.72 -3.47
N LEU A 96 -9.30 0.38 -4.15
CA LEU A 96 -7.97 0.89 -3.83
C LEU A 96 -7.87 2.40 -4.00
N ARG A 97 -8.47 2.96 -5.07
CA ARG A 97 -8.52 4.42 -5.26
C ARG A 97 -9.30 5.10 -4.14
N ASN A 98 -10.48 4.58 -3.78
CA ASN A 98 -11.29 5.15 -2.71
C ASN A 98 -10.57 5.10 -1.37
N ALA A 99 -10.00 3.95 -1.03
CA ALA A 99 -9.21 3.75 0.18
C ALA A 99 -8.00 4.69 0.22
N LEU A 100 -7.26 4.82 -0.88
CA LEU A 100 -6.11 5.72 -0.98
C LEU A 100 -6.53 7.18 -0.75
N CYS A 101 -7.62 7.64 -1.37
CA CYS A 101 -8.11 9.01 -1.18
C CYS A 101 -8.52 9.29 0.26
N GLN A 102 -9.28 8.38 0.88
CA GLN A 102 -9.75 8.56 2.26
C GLN A 102 -8.58 8.53 3.25
N ARG A 103 -7.68 7.57 3.11
CA ARG A 103 -6.52 7.45 4.00
C ARG A 103 -5.53 8.60 3.81
N ALA A 104 -5.30 9.05 2.57
CA ALA A 104 -4.46 10.21 2.31
C ALA A 104 -5.03 11.49 2.96
N ALA A 105 -6.35 11.72 2.88
CA ALA A 105 -6.98 12.86 3.53
C ALA A 105 -6.81 12.81 5.06
N ALA A 106 -7.01 11.63 5.68
CA ALA A 106 -6.79 11.44 7.11
C ALA A 106 -5.32 11.67 7.51
N VAL A 107 -4.38 11.14 6.73
CA VAL A 107 -2.93 11.31 6.94
C VAL A 107 -2.52 12.78 6.90
N VAL A 108 -2.99 13.54 5.91
CA VAL A 108 -2.68 14.97 5.78
C VAL A 108 -3.30 15.77 6.93
N SER A 109 -4.55 15.49 7.28
CA SER A 109 -5.24 16.13 8.41
C SER A 109 -4.49 15.92 9.72
N GLU A 110 -3.99 14.71 9.98
CA GLU A 110 -3.22 14.44 11.20
C GLU A 110 -1.83 15.07 11.20
N GLY A 111 -1.16 15.12 10.03
CA GLY A 111 0.11 15.84 9.89
C GLY A 111 -0.05 17.33 10.25
N GLN A 112 -1.15 17.94 9.79
CA GLN A 112 -1.51 19.32 10.13
C GLN A 112 -1.80 19.49 11.62
N TYR A 113 -2.62 18.60 12.20
CA TYR A 113 -2.96 18.66 13.63
C TYR A 113 -1.71 18.59 14.51
N LEU A 114 -0.81 17.65 14.23
CA LEU A 114 0.44 17.49 14.96
C LEU A 114 1.36 18.71 14.80
N ALA A 115 1.41 19.31 13.60
CA ALA A 115 2.18 20.53 13.36
C ALA A 115 1.68 21.72 14.21
N LEU A 116 0.36 21.87 14.35
CA LEU A 116 -0.27 22.99 15.05
C LEU A 116 -0.29 22.83 16.58
N THR A 117 -0.62 21.62 17.06
CA THR A 117 -0.88 21.37 18.50
C THR A 117 0.32 20.77 19.23
N GLY A 118 1.22 20.09 18.51
CA GLY A 118 2.30 19.31 19.12
C GLY A 118 1.84 18.03 19.83
N GLU A 119 0.55 17.68 19.77
CA GLU A 119 0.00 16.49 20.43
C GLU A 119 0.17 15.21 19.59
N THR A 120 0.64 14.13 20.23
CA THR A 120 1.02 12.87 19.59
C THR A 120 0.07 11.66 19.69
N PRO A 121 -0.95 11.55 20.57
CA PRO A 121 -1.60 10.26 20.85
C PRO A 121 -2.22 9.58 19.61
N THR A 122 -3.06 10.31 18.87
CA THR A 122 -3.76 9.80 17.68
C THR A 122 -2.80 9.53 16.52
N SER A 123 -1.77 10.37 16.40
CA SER A 123 -0.75 10.24 15.35
C SER A 123 0.06 8.94 15.45
N ARG A 124 0.36 8.46 16.67
CA ARG A 124 1.13 7.22 16.87
C ARG A 124 0.34 5.97 16.49
N GLU A 125 -0.94 5.94 16.84
CA GLU A 125 -1.84 4.85 16.46
C GLU A 125 -2.08 4.84 14.95
N LEU A 126 -2.37 6.00 14.35
CA LEU A 126 -2.51 6.13 12.90
C LEU A 126 -1.24 5.67 12.17
N PHE A 127 -0.08 6.20 12.55
CA PHE A 127 1.22 5.86 11.94
C PHE A 127 1.53 4.36 12.01
N GLY A 128 1.09 3.71 13.11
CA GLY A 128 1.14 2.27 13.29
C GLY A 128 0.30 1.47 12.30
N ARG A 129 -0.61 2.10 11.55
CA ARG A 129 -1.48 1.45 10.54
C ARG A 129 -1.13 1.82 9.10
N LEU A 130 -0.26 2.81 8.89
CA LEU A 130 0.11 3.30 7.58
C LEU A 130 1.09 2.37 6.86
N ASP A 131 0.91 2.25 5.55
CA ASP A 131 1.94 1.72 4.65
C ASP A 131 3.09 2.73 4.49
N LEU A 132 4.16 2.35 3.78
CA LEU A 132 5.33 3.20 3.64
C LEU A 132 5.09 4.47 2.82
N ALA A 133 4.27 4.41 1.77
CA ALA A 133 3.94 5.56 0.94
C ALA A 133 3.12 6.58 1.74
N GLU A 134 2.19 6.09 2.56
CA GLU A 134 1.40 6.91 3.47
C GLU A 134 2.25 7.55 4.57
N ARG A 135 3.22 6.82 5.13
CA ARG A 135 4.16 7.38 6.11
C ARG A 135 4.99 8.53 5.53
N LYS A 136 5.43 8.39 4.27
CA LYS A 136 6.11 9.48 3.57
C LYS A 136 5.19 10.68 3.41
N LEU A 137 3.95 10.47 2.97
CA LEU A 137 2.97 11.55 2.85
C LEU A 137 2.72 12.24 4.20
N PHE A 138 2.63 11.49 5.29
CA PHE A 138 2.50 12.03 6.65
C PHE A 138 3.67 12.95 7.01
N LEU A 139 4.90 12.49 6.79
CA LEU A 139 6.11 13.27 7.10
C LEU A 139 6.20 14.53 6.24
N LEU A 140 5.91 14.42 4.94
CA LEU A 140 5.88 15.56 4.02
C LEU A 140 4.82 16.59 4.43
N ALA A 141 3.62 16.14 4.82
CA ALA A 141 2.58 17.04 5.33
C ALA A 141 3.04 17.73 6.61
N LEU A 142 3.58 16.98 7.57
CA LEU A 142 4.07 17.50 8.85
C LEU A 142 5.17 18.56 8.65
N GLU A 143 6.16 18.27 7.81
CA GLU A 143 7.24 19.21 7.48
C GLU A 143 6.69 20.46 6.77
N GLY A 144 5.85 20.28 5.74
CA GLY A 144 5.27 21.40 5.01
C GLY A 144 4.43 22.34 5.88
N PHE A 145 3.64 21.80 6.81
CA PHE A 145 2.87 22.62 7.75
C PHE A 145 3.75 23.29 8.81
N LYS A 146 4.79 22.61 9.31
CA LYS A 146 5.75 23.24 10.23
C LYS A 146 6.45 24.42 9.57
N ASP A 147 6.96 24.23 8.35
CA ASP A 147 7.67 25.28 7.62
C ASP A 147 6.77 26.49 7.36
N SER A 148 5.51 26.25 6.97
CA SER A 148 4.51 27.30 6.76
C SER A 148 4.22 28.08 8.06
N PHE A 149 4.05 27.38 9.18
CA PHE A 149 3.77 28.00 10.47
C PHE A 149 4.97 28.80 11.01
N PHE A 150 6.19 28.31 10.82
CA PHE A 150 7.41 29.06 11.17
C PHE A 150 7.54 30.32 10.32
N TRP A 151 7.21 30.25 9.04
CA TRP A 151 7.26 31.39 8.13
C TRP A 151 6.24 32.48 8.53
N GLU A 152 4.99 32.09 8.82
CA GLU A 152 3.95 33.02 9.29
C GLU A 152 4.28 33.72 10.61
N ARG A 153 5.00 33.06 11.52
CA ARG A 153 5.45 33.65 12.80
C ARG A 153 6.68 34.55 12.69
N SER A 154 7.37 34.55 11.55
CA SER A 154 8.57 35.34 11.31
C SER A 154 8.30 36.66 10.58
N LEU A 155 7.04 36.91 10.21
CA LEU A 155 6.50 38.16 9.65
C LEU A 155 5.97 39.07 10.76
#